data_AF-A0A419S727-F1
#
_entry.id   AF-A0A419S727-F1
#
_cell.length_a   1.000
_cell.length_b   1.000
_cell.length_c   1.000
_cell.angle_alpha   90.00
_cell.angle_beta   90.00
_cell.angle_gamma   90.00
#
_symmetry.space_group_name_H-M   'P 1'
#
loop_
_entity.id
_entity.type
_entity.pdbx_description
1 polymer ?
#
loop_
_entity_poly.entity_id
_entity_poly.type
_entity_poly.pdbx_seq_one_letter_code
_entity_poly.pdbx_strand_id
1 'polypeptide(L)' 'MIKQFTIIRKETLQFLNIAKGSLFELETQLFIAFDLKLIKESETDNLLLQLENLGKLINGYIRFLKTKLPTN' A
#
# COMPACT_ATOMS: atom_id res chain seq x y z
N MET A 1 4.90 -29.20 -3.72
CA MET A 1 4.18 -28.43 -2.68
C MET A 1 4.97 -27.20 -2.21
N ILE A 2 6.23 -27.33 -1.76
CA ILE A 2 7.04 -26.21 -1.23
C ILE A 2 7.35 -25.11 -2.28
N LYS A 3 7.65 -25.48 -3.54
CA LYS A 3 7.88 -24.50 -4.63
C LYS A 3 6.68 -23.58 -4.90
N GLN A 4 5.45 -24.11 -4.83
CA GLN A 4 4.23 -23.34 -5.09
C GLN A 4 4.06 -22.21 -4.06
N PHE A 5 4.33 -22.51 -2.79
CA PHE A 5 4.23 -21.56 -1.69
C PHE A 5 5.25 -20.40 -1.83
N THR A 6 6.44 -20.71 -2.34
CA THR A 6 7.48 -19.70 -2.63
C THR A 6 7.09 -18.77 -3.79
N ILE A 7 6.48 -19.32 -4.84
CA ILE A 7 6.00 -18.55 -6.01
C ILE A 7 4.90 -17.58 -5.59
N ILE A 8 3.87 -18.06 -4.88
CA ILE A 8 2.74 -17.23 -4.40
C ILE A 8 3.25 -16.09 -3.51
N ARG A 9 4.26 -16.34 -2.66
CA ARG A 9 4.86 -15.28 -1.83
C ARG A 9 5.51 -14.19 -2.66
N LYS A 10 6.23 -14.55 -3.72
CA LYS A 10 6.89 -13.58 -4.62
C LYS A 10 5.85 -12.74 -5.37
N GLU A 11 4.81 -13.37 -5.91
CA GLU A 11 3.70 -12.69 -6.59
C GLU A 11 2.94 -11.76 -5.63
N THR A 12 2.67 -12.22 -4.41
CA THR A 12 2.03 -11.40 -3.37
C THR A 12 2.89 -10.18 -3.02
N LEU A 13 4.21 -10.34 -2.87
CA LEU A 13 5.11 -9.21 -2.65
C LEU A 13 5.11 -8.22 -3.81
N GLN A 14 5.06 -8.71 -5.05
CA GLN A 14 4.96 -7.86 -6.24
C GLN A 14 3.64 -7.07 -6.23
N PHE A 15 2.52 -7.75 -5.97
CA PHE A 15 1.21 -7.11 -5.85
C PHE A 15 1.19 -6.02 -4.78
N LEU A 16 1.75 -6.30 -3.59
CA LEU A 16 1.82 -5.31 -2.50
C LEU A 16 2.72 -4.11 -2.83
N ASN A 17 3.80 -4.30 -3.60
CA ASN A 17 4.62 -3.18 -4.06
C ASN A 17 3.87 -2.31 -5.08
N ILE A 18 3.08 -2.90 -5.98
CA ILE A 18 2.21 -2.16 -6.89
C ILE A 18 1.17 -1.37 -6.08
N ALA A 19 0.47 -2.01 -5.16
CA ALA A 19 -0.52 -1.35 -4.30
C ALA A 19 0.10 -0.20 -3.49
N LYS A 20 1.34 -0.35 -3.01
CA LYS A 20 2.07 0.73 -2.35
C LYS A 20 2.38 1.90 -3.30
N GLY A 21 2.77 1.62 -4.54
CA GLY A 21 2.96 2.66 -5.56
C GLY A 21 1.66 3.42 -5.84
N SER A 22 0.57 2.71 -6.07
CA SER A 22 -0.76 3.30 -6.30
C SER A 22 -1.24 4.15 -5.11
N LEU A 23 -0.88 3.77 -3.88
CA LEU A 23 -1.18 4.57 -2.69
C LEU A 23 -0.50 5.95 -2.73
N PHE A 24 0.78 6.01 -3.12
CA PHE A 24 1.51 7.27 -3.25
C PHE A 24 1.02 8.14 -4.42
N GLU A 25 0.63 7.50 -5.53
CA GLU A 25 -0.01 8.19 -6.64
C GLU A 25 -1.35 8.82 -6.22
N LEU A 26 -2.17 8.09 -5.46
CA LEU A 26 -3.43 8.61 -4.93
C LEU A 26 -3.20 9.75 -3.94
N GLU A 27 -2.21 9.65 -3.05
CA GLU A 27 -1.84 10.73 -2.13
C GLU A 27 -1.52 12.03 -2.90
N THR A 28 -0.73 11.91 -3.96
CA THR A 28 -0.40 13.04 -4.84
C THR A 28 -1.66 13.62 -5.50
N GLN A 29 -2.57 12.76 -5.99
CA GLN A 29 -3.82 13.18 -6.61
C GLN A 29 -4.77 13.87 -5.61
N LEU A 30 -4.76 13.48 -4.33
CA LEU A 30 -5.54 14.16 -3.29
C LEU A 30 -5.05 15.58 -3.08
N PHE A 31 -3.73 15.81 -3.02
CA PHE A 31 -3.17 17.15 -2.94
C PHE A 31 -3.55 18.00 -4.17
N ILE A 32 -3.45 17.44 -5.38
CA ILE A 32 -3.87 18.15 -6.60
C ILE A 32 -5.36 18.49 -6.58
N ALA A 33 -6.22 17.54 -6.16
CA ALA A 33 -7.66 17.75 -6.07
C ALA A 33 -8.02 18.83 -5.05
N PHE A 34 -7.30 18.88 -3.92
CA PHE A 34 -7.44 19.91 -2.90
C PHE A 34 -7.03 21.28 -3.43
N ASP A 35 -5.88 21.39 -4.10
CA ASP A 35 -5.39 22.64 -4.71
C ASP A 35 -6.37 23.20 -5.75
N LEU A 36 -7.02 22.31 -6.52
CA LEU A 36 -8.05 22.65 -7.49
C LEU A 36 -9.43 22.91 -6.87
N LYS A 37 -9.55 22.86 -5.53
CA LYS A 37 -10.80 23.05 -4.76
C LYS A 37 -11.92 22.07 -5.17
N LEU A 38 -11.55 20.86 -5.61
CA LEU A 38 -12.50 19.81 -5.97
C LEU A 38 -12.98 19.01 -4.76
N ILE A 39 -12.22 19.03 -3.67
CA ILE A 39 -12.51 18.37 -2.39
C ILE A 39 -12.26 19.35 -1.24
N LYS A 40 -12.96 19.18 -0.11
CA LYS A 40 -12.78 20.05 1.07
C LYS A 40 -11.57 19.59 1.89
N GLU A 41 -11.02 20.51 2.69
CA GLU A 41 -9.93 20.22 3.63
C GLU A 41 -10.28 19.06 4.57
N SER A 42 -11.46 19.09 5.19
CA SER A 42 -11.91 18.02 6.10
C SER A 42 -12.02 16.64 5.43
N GLU A 43 -12.35 16.60 4.14
CA GLU A 43 -12.41 15.35 3.37
C GLU A 43 -11.00 14.89 3.00
N THR A 44 -10.14 15.83 2.61
CA THR A 44 -8.72 15.58 2.31
C THR A 44 -7.99 15.00 3.51
N ASP A 45 -8.15 15.61 4.69
CA ASP A 45 -7.52 15.15 5.94
C ASP A 45 -7.97 13.73 6.32
N ASN A 46 -9.28 13.44 6.17
CA ASN A 46 -9.80 12.11 6.44
C ASN A 46 -9.20 11.07 5.48
N LEU A 47 -9.15 11.39 4.19
CA LEU A 47 -8.58 10.51 3.17
C LEU A 47 -7.09 10.29 3.41
N LEU A 48 -6.32 11.34 3.70
CA LEU A 48 -4.89 11.21 4.03
C LEU A 48 -4.65 10.32 5.25
N LEU A 49 -5.47 10.43 6.30
CA LEU A 49 -5.39 9.55 7.46
C LEU A 49 -5.69 8.08 7.08
N GLN A 50 -6.66 7.83 6.20
CA GLN A 50 -6.94 6.49 5.69
C GLN A 50 -5.78 5.94 4.87
N LEU A 51 -5.18 6.76 4.01
CA LEU A 51 -4.01 6.39 3.21
C LEU A 51 -2.82 6.05 4.11
N GLU A 52 -2.55 6.84 5.16
CA GLU A 52 -1.48 6.56 6.11
C GLU A 52 -1.67 5.19 6.80
N ASN A 53 -2.89 4.92 7.27
CA ASN A 53 -3.23 3.65 7.92
C ASN A 53 -3.07 2.47 6.94
N LEU A 54 -3.54 2.60 5.70
CA LEU A 54 -3.37 1.58 4.68
C LEU A 54 -1.89 1.35 4.34
N GLY A 55 -1.09 2.42 4.26
CA GLY A 55 0.35 2.35 4.07
C GLY A 55 1.05 1.59 5.20
N LYS A 56 0.66 1.80 6.46
CA LYS A 56 1.18 1.03 7.61
C LYS A 56 0.86 -0.45 7.48
N LEU A 57 -0.36 -0.81 7.09
CA LEU A 57 -0.80 -2.20 6.90
C LEU A 57 -0.01 -2.89 5.77
N ILE A 58 0.09 -2.26 4.60
CA ILE A 58 0.84 -2.79 3.45
C ILE A 58 2.31 -3.00 3.83
N ASN A 59 2.95 -2.00 4.45
CA ASN A 59 4.35 -2.13 4.86
C ASN A 59 4.53 -3.21 5.95
N GLY A 60 3.59 -3.33 6.88
CA GLY A 60 3.57 -4.40 7.89
C GLY A 60 3.52 -5.78 7.26
N TYR A 61 2.63 -5.97 6.28
CA TYR A 61 2.47 -7.24 5.61
C TYR A 61 3.66 -7.59 4.71
N ILE A 62 4.22 -6.62 3.97
CA ILE A 62 5.48 -6.80 3.23
C ILE A 62 6.60 -7.27 4.16
N ARG A 63 6.76 -6.66 5.34
CA ARG A 63 7.77 -7.06 6.33
C ARG A 63 7.53 -8.49 6.81
N PHE A 64 6.29 -8.84 7.12
CA PHE A 64 5.91 -10.19 7.51
C PHE A 64 6.30 -11.21 6.44
N LEU A 65 5.92 -10.96 5.18
CA LEU A 65 6.20 -11.84 4.05
C LEU A 65 7.70 -12.02 3.79
N LYS A 66 8.51 -10.99 4.04
CA LYS A 66 9.97 -11.03 3.88
C LYS A 66 10.70 -11.75 5.01
N THR A 67 10.18 -11.71 6.25
CA THR A 67 10.95 -12.10 7.46
C THR A 67 10.45 -13.34 8.16
N LYS A 68 9.16 -13.69 8.05
CA LYS A 68 8.53 -14.77 8.85
C LYS A 68 8.12 -15.99 8.04
N LEU A 69 8.28 -15.97 6.72
CA LEU A 69 8.00 -17.11 5.85
C LEU A 69 9.29 -17.88 5.54
N PRO A 70 9.37 -19.18 5.88
CA PRO A 70 10.58 -19.97 5.68
C PRO A 70 11.07 -19.90 4.24
N THR A 71 12.34 -19.57 4.06
CA THR A 71 13.10 -19.84 2.83
C THR A 71 13.80 -21.16 3.03
N ASN A 72 13.11 -22.28 2.81
CA ASN A 72 13.66 -23.61 2.50
C ASN A 72 12.53 -24.56 2.12
#